data_AF-A0A6G9Y9B1-F1
#
_entry.id   AF-A0A6G9Y9B1-F1
#
_cell.length_a   1.000
_cell.length_b   1.000
_cell.length_c   1.000
_cell.angle_alpha   90.00
_cell.angle_beta   90.00
_cell.angle_gamma   90.00
#
_symmetry.space_group_name_H-M   'P 1'
#
loop_
_entity.id
_entity.type
_entity.pdbx_description
1 polymer ?
#
loop_
_entity_poly.entity_id
_entity_poly.type
_entity_poly.pdbx_seq_one_letter_code
_entity_poly.pdbx_strand_id
1 'polypeptide(L)'
;MPMTTSTMPSCPSCRRRGMTAPVLAIGDGALGFWNALRDVFPTTREQRCWFHKSANVLAALPKSAQPGAITAMKDIYMAEDIDKAQIAVKAFEIDYGAKYPKAVAKVNDDFDVLLEFFKYPAEHWIHLRTTNPIESTFASVRLRTKVTKGPGSRAAGIAMAYKLIEATQARWHKVNAPELVLSSAPERCSTKASSSNGRARSPRLNRRGRYRRNGGRLKLADPQDFDNISRHLVAVHQGPSAGLTPGR
;
A
#
# COMPACT_ATOMS: atom_id res chain seq x y z
N MET A 1 0.11 -19.28 -29.70
CA MET A 1 0.55 -18.09 -28.94
C MET A 1 -0.08 -18.15 -27.56
N PRO A 2 0.67 -18.39 -26.46
CA PRO A 2 0.04 -18.52 -25.16
C PRO A 2 -0.31 -17.13 -24.61
N MET A 3 -1.59 -16.94 -24.29
CA MET A 3 -2.12 -15.75 -23.66
C MET A 3 -1.50 -15.57 -22.27
N THR A 4 -0.74 -14.50 -22.08
CA THR A 4 -0.28 -14.08 -20.75
C THR A 4 -1.47 -13.63 -19.91
N THR A 5 -1.72 -14.35 -18.83
CA THR A 5 -2.59 -13.96 -17.72
C THR A 5 -2.38 -12.50 -17.36
N SER A 6 -3.43 -11.70 -17.52
CA SER A 6 -3.49 -10.30 -17.10
C SER A 6 -3.47 -10.24 -15.57
N THR A 7 -2.27 -10.20 -14.98
CA THR A 7 -2.06 -9.76 -13.61
C THR A 7 -2.19 -8.24 -13.58
N MET A 8 -2.83 -7.68 -12.54
CA MET A 8 -2.68 -6.26 -12.20
C MET A 8 -1.20 -5.86 -12.27
N PRO A 9 -0.84 -4.60 -12.57
CA PRO A 9 0.57 -4.25 -12.72
C PRO A 9 1.32 -4.55 -11.43
N SER A 10 2.02 -5.67 -11.42
CA SER A 10 2.97 -6.02 -10.39
C SER A 10 4.13 -5.03 -10.49
N CYS A 11 4.84 -4.77 -9.38
CA CYS A 11 6.02 -3.89 -9.38
C CYS A 11 6.98 -4.14 -10.57
N PRO A 12 7.24 -5.40 -11.01
CA PRO A 12 8.05 -5.66 -12.21
C PRO A 12 7.50 -5.02 -13.50
N SER A 13 6.19 -5.00 -13.70
CA SER A 13 5.56 -4.39 -14.86
C SER A 13 5.69 -2.86 -14.86
N CYS A 14 5.62 -2.23 -13.69
CA CYS A 14 5.84 -0.79 -13.55
C CYS A 14 7.30 -0.42 -13.86
N ARG A 15 8.26 -1.17 -13.33
CA ARG A 15 9.69 -0.95 -13.63
C ARG A 15 10.01 -1.10 -15.12
N ARG A 16 9.45 -2.14 -15.78
CA ARG A 16 9.60 -2.31 -17.24
C ARG A 16 9.03 -1.15 -18.06
N ARG A 17 8.05 -0.44 -17.52
CA ARG A 17 7.44 0.76 -18.15
C ARG A 17 8.15 2.07 -17.78
N GLY A 18 9.33 1.99 -17.15
CA GLY A 18 10.15 3.16 -16.83
C GLY A 18 9.82 3.86 -15.51
N MET A 19 9.00 3.25 -14.64
CA MET A 19 8.70 3.86 -13.34
C MET A 19 9.94 3.83 -12.43
N THR A 20 10.41 5.01 -12.02
CA THR A 20 11.42 5.18 -10.96
C THR A 20 10.89 4.64 -9.62
N ALA A 21 11.80 4.21 -8.74
CA ALA A 21 11.44 3.75 -7.41
C ALA A 21 10.66 4.84 -6.65
N PRO A 22 9.45 4.55 -6.13
CA PRO A 22 8.74 5.49 -5.27
C PRO A 22 9.47 5.65 -3.94
N VAL A 23 9.36 6.82 -3.32
CA VAL A 23 9.98 7.08 -2.00
C VAL A 23 9.23 6.30 -0.91
N LEU A 24 7.91 6.21 -1.05
CA LEU A 24 7.00 5.56 -0.12
C LEU A 24 5.95 4.74 -0.89
N ALA A 25 5.69 3.53 -0.42
CA ALA A 25 4.58 2.71 -0.85
C ALA A 25 3.65 2.41 0.33
N ILE A 26 2.37 2.74 0.17
CA ILE A 26 1.33 2.43 1.15
C ILE A 26 0.50 1.25 0.66
N GLY A 27 0.38 0.21 1.48
CA GLY A 27 -0.36 -1.00 1.15
C GLY A 27 -1.04 -1.64 2.34
N ASP A 28 -1.84 -2.65 2.06
CA ASP A 28 -2.42 -3.52 3.08
C ASP A 28 -1.39 -4.58 3.53
N GLY A 29 -1.86 -5.61 4.25
CA GLY A 29 -1.05 -6.73 4.72
C GLY A 29 -0.57 -7.72 3.65
N ALA A 30 -0.84 -7.51 2.35
CA ALA A 30 -0.66 -8.55 1.34
C ALA A 30 0.82 -8.91 1.12
N LEU A 31 1.24 -10.07 1.64
CA LEU A 31 2.64 -10.53 1.64
C LEU A 31 3.30 -10.55 0.24
N GLY A 32 2.54 -10.94 -0.78
CA GLY A 32 3.04 -11.01 -2.15
C GLY A 32 3.40 -9.64 -2.75
N PHE A 33 2.71 -8.58 -2.33
CA PHE A 33 3.01 -7.22 -2.78
C PHE A 33 4.34 -6.73 -2.18
N TRP A 34 4.54 -6.89 -0.89
CA TRP A 34 5.75 -6.43 -0.19
C TRP A 34 7.00 -7.18 -0.63
N ASN A 35 6.91 -8.49 -0.84
CA ASN A 35 8.02 -9.26 -1.40
C ASN A 35 8.42 -8.72 -2.78
N ALA A 36 7.44 -8.53 -3.67
CA ALA A 36 7.71 -7.98 -5.01
C ALA A 36 8.23 -6.53 -4.96
N LEU A 37 7.79 -5.73 -3.99
CA LEU A 37 8.27 -4.36 -3.81
C LEU A 37 9.75 -4.35 -3.40
N ARG A 38 10.14 -5.15 -2.41
CA ARG A 38 11.52 -5.27 -1.92
C ARG A 38 12.47 -5.76 -3.02
N ASP A 39 12.00 -6.68 -3.87
CA ASP A 39 12.79 -7.21 -4.98
C ASP A 39 13.00 -6.16 -6.10
N VAL A 40 11.97 -5.38 -6.41
CA VAL A 40 11.96 -4.48 -7.58
C VAL A 40 12.48 -3.08 -7.23
N PHE A 41 12.12 -2.58 -6.05
CA PHE A 41 12.41 -1.24 -5.55
C PHE A 41 12.89 -1.31 -4.08
N PRO A 42 14.13 -1.80 -3.83
CA PRO A 42 14.63 -2.03 -2.48
C PRO A 42 14.81 -0.75 -1.64
N THR A 43 14.84 0.42 -2.29
CA THR A 43 14.97 1.72 -1.62
C THR A 43 13.63 2.32 -1.19
N THR A 44 12.50 1.75 -1.61
CA THR A 44 11.17 2.24 -1.28
C THR A 44 10.82 1.92 0.17
N ARG A 45 10.39 2.94 0.93
CA ARG A 45 9.87 2.74 2.29
C ARG A 45 8.47 2.15 2.26
N GLU A 46 8.18 1.34 3.28
CA GLU A 46 6.92 0.64 3.42
C GLU A 46 6.07 1.33 4.47
N GLN A 47 4.79 1.53 4.18
CA GLN A 47 3.81 1.97 5.16
C GLN A 47 2.56 1.09 5.11
N ARG A 48 2.06 0.71 6.29
CA ARG A 48 0.78 0.02 6.43
C ARG A 48 -0.37 1.03 6.38
N CYS A 49 -1.40 0.69 5.63
CA CYS A 49 -2.59 1.52 5.50
C CYS A 49 -3.41 1.53 6.81
N TRP A 50 -3.63 2.71 7.38
CA TRP A 50 -4.43 2.91 8.59
C TRP A 50 -5.87 2.42 8.46
N PHE A 51 -6.50 2.57 7.30
CA PHE A 51 -7.87 2.06 7.09
C PHE A 51 -7.96 0.54 7.29
N HIS A 52 -7.10 -0.21 6.61
CA HIS A 52 -7.06 -1.68 6.74
C HIS A 52 -6.61 -2.10 8.13
N LYS A 53 -5.70 -1.33 8.75
CA LYS A 53 -5.25 -1.62 10.10
C LYS A 53 -6.37 -1.47 11.13
N SER A 54 -7.11 -0.37 11.05
CA SER A 54 -8.29 -0.12 11.89
C SER A 54 -9.31 -1.25 11.73
N ALA A 55 -9.61 -1.69 10.51
CA ALA A 55 -10.51 -2.82 10.29
C ALA A 55 -10.02 -4.12 10.98
N ASN A 56 -8.72 -4.41 10.91
CA ASN A 56 -8.12 -5.57 11.59
C ASN A 56 -8.19 -5.47 13.12
N VAL A 57 -8.03 -4.27 13.69
CA VAL A 57 -8.16 -4.01 15.13
C VAL A 57 -9.62 -4.18 15.56
N LEU A 58 -10.56 -3.60 14.84
CA LEU A 58 -12.00 -3.68 15.15
C LEU A 58 -12.54 -5.10 15.06
N ALA A 59 -12.00 -5.93 14.16
CA ALA A 59 -12.33 -7.35 14.06
C ALA A 59 -11.92 -8.15 15.31
N ALA A 60 -10.97 -7.66 16.09
CA ALA A 60 -10.52 -8.26 17.36
C ALA A 60 -11.26 -7.70 18.59
N LEU A 61 -12.23 -6.81 18.39
CA LEU A 61 -12.96 -6.12 19.46
C LEU A 61 -14.48 -6.40 19.41
N PRO A 62 -15.16 -6.49 20.56
CA PRO A 62 -16.62 -6.53 20.60
C PRO A 62 -17.20 -5.19 20.11
N LYS A 63 -18.38 -5.23 19.48
CA LYS A 63 -19.05 -4.04 18.92
C LYS A 63 -19.21 -2.89 19.92
N SER A 64 -19.40 -3.19 21.20
CA SER A 64 -19.51 -2.19 22.27
C SER A 64 -18.22 -1.39 22.51
N ALA A 65 -17.05 -1.97 22.28
CA ALA A 65 -15.75 -1.32 22.48
C ALA A 65 -15.24 -0.61 21.21
N GLN A 66 -15.84 -0.88 20.04
CA GLN A 66 -15.39 -0.34 18.75
C GLN A 66 -15.43 1.19 18.67
N PRO A 67 -16.47 1.91 19.14
CA PRO A 67 -16.50 3.38 19.05
C PRO A 67 -15.32 4.03 19.78
N GLY A 68 -15.01 3.58 20.99
CA GLY A 68 -13.86 4.07 21.75
C GLY A 68 -12.54 3.76 21.07
N ALA A 69 -12.39 2.55 20.53
CA ALA A 69 -11.16 2.14 19.85
C ALA A 69 -10.92 2.94 18.56
N ILE A 70 -11.99 3.32 17.83
CA ILE A 70 -11.89 4.21 16.67
C ILE A 70 -11.35 5.58 17.08
N THR A 71 -11.84 6.14 18.18
CA THR A 71 -11.36 7.43 18.71
C THR A 71 -9.90 7.33 19.12
N ALA A 72 -9.54 6.32 19.91
CA ALA A 72 -8.15 6.14 20.34
C ALA A 72 -7.19 5.90 19.16
N MET A 73 -7.61 5.16 18.13
CA MET A 73 -6.82 5.03 16.89
C MET A 73 -6.69 6.35 16.14
N LYS A 74 -7.75 7.17 16.08
CA LYS A 74 -7.70 8.52 15.51
C LYS A 74 -6.67 9.39 16.23
N ASP A 75 -6.62 9.33 17.55
CA ASP A 75 -5.66 10.11 18.34
C ASP A 75 -4.20 9.74 18.00
N ILE A 76 -3.95 8.48 17.63
CA ILE A 76 -2.62 8.04 17.19
C ILE A 76 -2.24 8.66 15.85
N TYR A 77 -3.05 8.45 14.79
CA TYR A 77 -2.65 8.89 13.45
C TYR A 77 -2.92 10.37 13.19
N MET A 78 -3.81 11.02 13.95
CA MET A 78 -4.02 12.47 13.90
C MET A 78 -3.13 13.26 14.85
N ALA A 79 -2.21 12.60 15.57
CA ALA A 79 -1.25 13.28 16.43
C ALA A 79 -0.46 14.37 15.68
N GLU A 80 -0.06 15.39 16.44
CA GLU A 80 0.72 16.55 15.94
C GLU A 80 2.13 16.15 15.49
N ASP A 81 2.73 15.20 16.19
CA ASP A 81 4.09 14.71 15.93
C ASP A 81 4.22 13.21 16.27
N ILE A 82 5.39 12.63 15.94
CA ILE A 82 5.66 11.21 16.17
C ILE A 82 5.76 10.84 17.66
N ASP A 83 6.20 11.76 18.52
CA ASP A 83 6.37 11.51 19.95
C ASP A 83 4.99 11.46 20.63
N LYS A 84 4.07 12.34 20.25
CA LYS A 84 2.66 12.31 20.65
C LYS A 84 1.96 11.05 20.13
N ALA A 85 2.25 10.63 18.90
CA ALA A 85 1.73 9.37 18.36
C ALA A 85 2.21 8.16 19.19
N GLN A 86 3.47 8.13 19.61
CA GLN A 86 4.02 7.09 20.48
C GLN A 86 3.33 7.08 21.85
N ILE A 87 3.10 8.26 22.45
CA ILE A 87 2.36 8.39 23.71
C ILE A 87 0.92 7.87 23.55
N ALA A 88 0.25 8.23 22.46
CA ALA A 88 -1.11 7.78 22.18
C ALA A 88 -1.20 6.25 22.00
N VAL A 89 -0.18 5.61 21.40
CA VAL A 89 -0.12 4.14 21.32
C VAL A 89 0.07 3.51 22.69
N LYS A 90 0.88 4.11 23.56
CA LYS A 90 1.02 3.63 24.94
C LYS A 90 -0.28 3.79 25.73
N ALA A 91 -1.02 4.87 25.53
CA ALA A 91 -2.36 5.02 26.11
C ALA A 91 -3.31 3.92 25.60
N PHE A 92 -3.33 3.65 24.28
CA PHE A 92 -4.12 2.58 23.70
C PHE A 92 -3.77 1.19 24.27
N GLU A 93 -2.48 0.92 24.48
CA GLU A 93 -1.98 -0.30 25.12
C GLU A 93 -2.46 -0.44 26.57
N ILE A 94 -2.49 0.65 27.34
CA ILE A 94 -2.98 0.65 28.73
C ILE A 94 -4.50 0.41 28.77
N ASP A 95 -5.27 1.13 27.95
CA ASP A 95 -6.74 1.09 27.98
C ASP A 95 -7.30 -0.26 27.48
N TYR A 96 -6.70 -0.82 26.44
CA TYR A 96 -7.19 -2.02 25.77
C TYR A 96 -6.37 -3.28 26.07
N GLY A 97 -5.14 -3.16 26.59
CA GLY A 97 -4.21 -4.29 26.74
C GLY A 97 -4.69 -5.36 27.72
N ALA A 98 -5.32 -4.96 28.83
CA ALA A 98 -5.80 -5.89 29.84
C ALA A 98 -6.97 -6.75 29.34
N LYS A 99 -7.90 -6.18 28.57
CA LYS A 99 -9.13 -6.86 28.10
C LYS A 99 -9.01 -7.43 26.69
N TYR A 100 -8.22 -6.79 25.84
CA TYR A 100 -8.14 -7.06 24.41
C TYR A 100 -6.69 -7.10 23.90
N PRO A 101 -5.83 -7.99 24.44
CA PRO A 101 -4.42 -8.04 24.07
C PRO A 101 -4.21 -8.33 22.58
N LYS A 102 -5.14 -9.05 21.93
CA LYS A 102 -5.08 -9.31 20.48
C LYS A 102 -5.25 -8.04 19.65
N ALA A 103 -6.10 -7.10 20.09
CA ALA A 103 -6.32 -5.83 19.39
C ALA A 103 -5.10 -4.92 19.50
N VAL A 104 -4.50 -4.86 20.69
CA VAL A 104 -3.26 -4.11 20.95
C VAL A 104 -2.08 -4.69 20.18
N ALA A 105 -1.92 -6.01 20.16
CA ALA A 105 -0.87 -6.68 19.38
C ALA A 105 -0.93 -6.29 17.90
N LYS A 106 -2.13 -6.14 17.32
CA LYS A 106 -2.23 -5.64 15.94
C LYS A 106 -1.54 -4.28 15.82
N VAL A 107 -1.82 -3.30 16.66
CA VAL A 107 -1.19 -1.97 16.54
C VAL A 107 0.33 -2.05 16.80
N ASN A 108 0.74 -2.73 17.87
CA ASN A 108 2.15 -2.79 18.29
C ASN A 108 3.05 -3.53 17.30
N ASP A 109 2.59 -4.64 16.71
CA ASP A 109 3.40 -5.46 15.80
C ASP A 109 3.84 -4.69 14.53
N ASP A 110 3.04 -3.73 14.07
CA ASP A 110 3.28 -2.94 12.85
C ASP A 110 3.51 -1.45 13.16
N PHE A 111 3.74 -1.06 14.42
CA PHE A 111 3.75 0.35 14.85
C PHE A 111 4.71 1.23 14.06
N ASP A 112 5.96 0.79 13.90
CA ASP A 112 6.99 1.54 13.17
C ASP A 112 6.59 1.80 11.71
N VAL A 113 5.97 0.79 11.08
CA VAL A 113 5.54 0.83 9.67
C VAL A 113 4.23 1.63 9.52
N LEU A 114 3.43 1.79 10.59
CA LEU A 114 2.23 2.63 10.59
C LEU A 114 2.56 4.11 10.72
N LEU A 115 3.63 4.45 11.44
CA LEU A 115 4.06 5.82 11.67
C LEU A 115 5.07 6.36 10.64
N GLU A 116 5.45 5.56 9.64
CA GLU A 116 6.45 5.95 8.64
C GLU A 116 6.11 7.29 7.95
N PHE A 117 4.82 7.62 7.79
CA PHE A 117 4.39 8.87 7.16
C PHE A 117 4.83 10.15 7.93
N PHE A 118 5.10 10.06 9.24
CA PHE A 118 5.57 11.20 10.04
C PHE A 118 6.97 11.69 9.61
N LYS A 119 7.73 10.86 8.89
CA LYS A 119 9.05 11.23 8.35
C LYS A 119 8.97 12.12 7.10
N TYR A 120 7.76 12.35 6.59
CA TYR A 120 7.49 13.16 5.40
C TYR A 120 6.91 14.52 5.80
N PRO A 121 6.93 15.52 4.90
CA PRO A 121 6.34 16.84 5.16
C PRO A 121 4.88 16.77 5.64
N ALA A 122 4.52 17.60 6.60
CA ALA A 122 3.21 17.59 7.27
C ALA A 122 2.03 17.84 6.31
N GLU A 123 2.28 18.60 5.25
CA GLU A 123 1.35 18.89 4.17
C GLU A 123 0.84 17.62 3.49
N HIS A 124 1.67 16.58 3.42
CA HIS A 124 1.32 15.29 2.81
C HIS A 124 0.53 14.38 3.73
N TRP A 125 0.59 14.58 5.05
CA TRP A 125 0.01 13.64 6.01
C TRP A 125 -1.50 13.46 5.82
N ILE A 126 -2.23 14.48 5.37
CA ILE A 126 -3.67 14.36 5.07
C ILE A 126 -3.96 13.27 4.01
N HIS A 127 -3.06 13.12 3.05
CA HIS A 127 -3.18 12.15 1.96
C HIS A 127 -2.59 10.79 2.33
N LEU A 128 -1.52 10.75 3.13
CA LEU A 128 -0.84 9.51 3.54
C LEU A 128 -1.58 8.75 4.66
N ARG A 129 -2.36 9.45 5.48
CA ARG A 129 -3.12 8.85 6.59
C ARG A 129 -4.47 8.28 6.17
N THR A 130 -4.98 8.68 5.00
CA THR A 130 -6.34 8.33 4.55
C THR A 130 -6.31 7.53 3.26
N THR A 131 -7.40 6.82 2.97
CA THR A 131 -7.60 6.12 1.69
C THR A 131 -8.31 6.98 0.65
N ASN A 132 -8.64 8.23 0.98
CA ASN A 132 -9.39 9.15 0.12
C ASN A 132 -8.79 9.28 -1.30
N PRO A 133 -7.46 9.40 -1.49
CA PRO A 133 -6.89 9.50 -2.83
C PRO A 133 -7.23 8.28 -3.70
N ILE A 134 -7.21 7.08 -3.12
CA ILE A 134 -7.55 5.85 -3.85
C ILE A 134 -9.07 5.72 -3.98
N GLU A 135 -9.82 5.88 -2.90
CA GLU A 135 -11.28 5.70 -2.90
C GLU A 135 -11.99 6.64 -3.86
N SER A 136 -11.54 7.91 -3.93
CA SER A 136 -12.10 8.91 -4.84
C SER A 136 -11.87 8.53 -6.30
N THR A 137 -10.67 8.03 -6.65
CA THR A 137 -10.37 7.61 -8.03
C THR A 137 -11.24 6.44 -8.50
N PHE A 138 -11.56 5.51 -7.59
CA PHE A 138 -12.38 4.33 -7.88
C PHE A 138 -13.88 4.52 -7.65
N ALA A 139 -14.32 5.66 -7.11
CA ALA A 139 -15.73 5.91 -6.78
C ALA A 139 -16.66 5.75 -7.99
N SER A 140 -16.26 6.29 -9.15
CA SER A 140 -17.04 6.19 -10.41
C SER A 140 -17.16 4.75 -10.89
N VAL A 141 -16.07 3.97 -10.78
CA VAL A 141 -16.00 2.56 -11.17
C VAL A 141 -16.95 1.72 -10.30
N ARG A 142 -16.90 1.92 -8.97
CA ARG A 142 -17.78 1.23 -8.01
C ARG A 142 -19.24 1.56 -8.26
N LEU A 143 -19.56 2.84 -8.42
CA LEU A 143 -20.93 3.29 -8.72
C LEU A 143 -21.45 2.64 -10.00
N ARG A 144 -20.67 2.68 -11.09
CA ARG A 144 -21.10 2.12 -12.37
C ARG A 144 -21.25 0.60 -12.33
N THR A 145 -20.33 -0.08 -11.64
CA THR A 145 -20.39 -1.54 -11.46
C THR A 145 -21.66 -1.95 -10.70
N LYS A 146 -22.02 -1.20 -9.64
CA LYS A 146 -23.26 -1.42 -8.87
C LYS A 146 -24.51 -1.22 -9.72
N VAL A 147 -24.58 -0.12 -10.49
CA VAL A 147 -25.75 0.19 -11.34
C VAL A 147 -25.92 -0.82 -12.46
N THR A 148 -24.83 -1.26 -13.08
CA THR A 148 -24.86 -2.20 -14.21
C THR A 148 -25.03 -3.67 -13.78
N LYS A 149 -25.06 -3.95 -12.47
CA LYS A 149 -25.06 -5.32 -11.90
C LYS A 149 -23.88 -6.16 -12.42
N GLY A 150 -22.73 -5.51 -12.57
CA GLY A 150 -21.49 -6.11 -13.05
C GLY A 150 -21.25 -5.96 -14.56
N PRO A 151 -20.01 -6.18 -15.01
CA PRO A 151 -19.59 -5.85 -16.37
C PRO A 151 -19.92 -6.91 -17.43
N GLY A 152 -20.60 -8.01 -17.09
CA GLY A 152 -20.91 -9.13 -17.98
C GLY A 152 -19.70 -10.01 -18.37
N SER A 153 -18.49 -9.44 -18.47
CA SER A 153 -17.24 -10.18 -18.65
C SER A 153 -16.05 -9.46 -17.99
N ARG A 154 -14.97 -10.21 -17.74
CA ARG A 154 -13.72 -9.64 -17.20
C ARG A 154 -13.12 -8.58 -18.11
N ALA A 155 -13.09 -8.83 -19.42
CA ALA A 155 -12.53 -7.89 -20.40
C ALA A 155 -13.33 -6.57 -20.44
N ALA A 156 -14.67 -6.68 -20.46
CA ALA A 156 -15.55 -5.51 -20.39
C ALA A 156 -15.38 -4.74 -19.08
N GLY A 157 -15.18 -5.44 -17.96
CA GLY A 157 -14.94 -4.79 -16.66
C GLY A 157 -13.65 -3.98 -16.62
N ILE A 158 -12.56 -4.54 -17.15
CA ILE A 158 -11.28 -3.84 -17.25
C ILE A 158 -11.39 -2.63 -18.19
N ALA A 159 -12.03 -2.80 -19.35
CA ALA A 159 -12.24 -1.70 -20.29
C ALA A 159 -13.10 -0.58 -19.70
N MET A 160 -14.18 -0.93 -18.99
CA MET A 160 -15.03 0.02 -18.27
C MET A 160 -14.23 0.77 -17.21
N ALA A 161 -13.50 0.06 -16.35
CA ALA A 161 -12.68 0.69 -15.31
C ALA A 161 -11.63 1.63 -15.91
N TYR A 162 -10.91 1.19 -16.94
CA TYR A 162 -9.93 2.01 -17.65
C TYR A 162 -10.56 3.30 -18.18
N LYS A 163 -11.68 3.21 -18.91
CA LYS A 163 -12.33 4.39 -19.51
C LYS A 163 -12.93 5.33 -18.47
N LEU A 164 -13.47 4.81 -17.37
CA LEU A 164 -13.98 5.64 -16.28
C LEU A 164 -12.85 6.39 -15.57
N ILE A 165 -11.72 5.72 -15.31
CA ILE A 165 -10.54 6.34 -14.71
C ILE A 165 -9.93 7.38 -15.66
N GLU A 166 -9.80 7.05 -16.95
CA GLU A 166 -9.31 7.97 -17.98
C GLU A 166 -10.18 9.23 -18.09
N ALA A 167 -11.51 9.09 -17.93
CA ALA A 167 -12.43 10.22 -17.95
C ALA A 167 -12.44 11.04 -16.65
N THR A 168 -12.15 10.44 -15.50
CA THR A 168 -12.14 11.16 -14.21
C THR A 168 -10.80 11.81 -13.90
N GLN A 169 -9.70 11.37 -14.53
CA GLN A 169 -8.35 11.87 -14.22
C GLN A 169 -8.21 13.40 -14.35
N ALA A 170 -8.95 14.01 -15.28
CA ALA A 170 -8.92 15.46 -15.51
C ALA A 170 -9.46 16.28 -14.32
N ARG A 171 -10.21 15.65 -13.40
CA ARG A 171 -10.79 16.29 -12.21
C ARG A 171 -10.07 15.94 -10.92
N TRP A 172 -8.96 15.21 -11.00
CA TRP A 172 -8.22 14.83 -9.80
C TRP A 172 -7.50 16.03 -9.20
N HIS A 173 -7.65 16.17 -7.88
CA HIS A 173 -6.90 17.14 -7.12
C HIS A 173 -5.44 16.69 -6.99
N LYS A 174 -4.52 17.65 -7.08
CA LYS A 174 -3.11 17.41 -6.78
C LYS A 174 -2.95 17.13 -5.28
N VAL A 175 -1.92 16.37 -4.94
CA VAL A 175 -1.43 16.24 -3.56
C VAL A 175 -1.02 17.63 -3.07
N ASN A 176 -1.24 17.92 -1.78
CA ASN A 176 -0.83 19.17 -1.17
C ASN A 176 0.70 19.31 -1.23
N ALA A 177 1.20 20.51 -1.56
CA ALA A 177 2.63 20.83 -1.66
C ALA A 177 3.46 19.86 -2.54
N PRO A 178 3.07 19.60 -3.81
CA PRO A 178 3.70 18.58 -4.65
C PRO A 178 5.22 18.79 -4.88
N GLU A 179 5.70 20.02 -4.75
CA GLU A 179 7.11 20.39 -4.81
C GLU A 179 7.97 19.73 -3.70
N LEU A 180 7.38 19.42 -2.55
CA LEU A 180 8.08 18.80 -1.41
C LEU A 180 8.32 17.29 -1.59
N VAL A 181 7.71 16.69 -2.60
CA VAL A 181 7.94 15.27 -2.95
C VAL A 181 9.39 15.02 -3.34
N LEU A 182 10.08 16.01 -3.92
CA LEU A 182 11.46 15.89 -4.36
C LEU A 182 12.48 16.03 -3.23
N SER A 183 12.15 16.77 -2.16
CA SER A 183 13.02 16.99 -0.99
C SER A 183 12.86 15.94 0.11
N SER A 184 11.80 15.13 0.07
CA SER A 184 11.45 14.15 1.12
C SER A 184 12.18 12.81 1.04
N ALA A 185 13.16 12.65 0.15
CA ALA A 185 14.02 11.46 0.16
C ALA A 185 15.00 11.56 1.34
N PRO A 186 14.93 10.68 2.37
CA PRO A 186 15.86 10.74 3.48
C PRO A 186 17.30 10.56 2.97
N GLU A 187 18.23 11.31 3.55
CA GLU A 187 19.65 11.22 3.20
C GLU A 187 20.14 9.77 3.20
N ARG A 188 20.91 9.47 2.16
CA ARG A 188 21.51 8.16 1.89
C ARG A 188 22.31 7.73 3.13
N CYS A 189 21.82 6.76 3.89
CA CYS A 189 22.61 6.17 4.97
C CYS A 189 23.84 5.49 4.35
N SER A 190 24.98 6.18 4.47
CA SER A 190 26.29 5.71 4.03
C SER A 190 26.67 4.52 4.91
N THR A 191 26.39 3.32 4.44
CA THR A 191 26.99 2.11 5.00
C THR A 191 28.45 2.09 4.53
N LYS A 192 29.34 2.59 5.39
CA LYS A 192 30.77 2.24 5.33
C LYS A 192 30.85 0.71 5.34
N ALA A 193 31.27 0.14 4.22
CA ALA A 193 31.56 -1.28 4.11
C ALA A 193 32.69 -1.64 5.09
N SER A 194 32.33 -2.27 6.20
CA SER A 194 33.29 -3.03 7.01
C SER A 194 33.49 -4.38 6.33
N SER A 195 34.62 -4.47 5.63
CA SER A 195 35.16 -5.73 5.11
C SER A 195 35.33 -6.73 6.26
N SER A 196 34.57 -7.82 6.24
CA SER A 196 34.92 -9.03 6.98
C SER A 196 34.81 -10.23 6.03
N ASN A 197 35.95 -10.88 5.86
CA ASN A 197 36.20 -11.94 4.91
C ASN A 197 35.63 -13.26 5.48
N GLY A 198 34.44 -13.67 5.03
CA GLY A 198 33.75 -14.87 5.49
C GLY A 198 33.32 -15.76 4.32
N ARG A 199 34.12 -16.77 3.99
CA ARG A 199 33.94 -17.68 2.86
C ARG A 199 32.75 -18.64 3.10
N ALA A 200 31.56 -18.32 2.60
CA ALA A 200 30.38 -19.19 2.66
C ALA A 200 30.32 -20.15 1.46
N ARG A 201 30.26 -21.46 1.74
CA ARG A 201 30.14 -22.55 0.74
C ARG A 201 28.72 -22.61 0.16
N SER A 202 28.61 -22.75 -1.17
CA SER A 202 27.34 -22.90 -1.89
C SER A 202 26.69 -24.28 -1.69
N PRO A 203 25.36 -24.39 -1.48
CA PRO A 203 24.66 -25.67 -1.53
C PRO A 203 24.38 -26.11 -2.98
N ARG A 204 24.68 -27.39 -3.27
CA ARG A 204 24.45 -28.07 -4.55
C ARG A 204 22.95 -28.27 -4.83
N LEU A 205 22.52 -27.99 -6.07
CA LEU A 205 21.22 -28.43 -6.61
C LEU A 205 21.14 -29.95 -6.69
N ASN A 206 19.98 -30.54 -6.36
CA ASN A 206 19.68 -31.91 -6.74
C ASN A 206 18.62 -31.98 -7.85
N ARG A 207 18.89 -32.88 -8.80
CA ARG A 207 18.10 -33.27 -9.97
C ARG A 207 16.91 -34.12 -9.54
N ARG A 208 15.68 -33.59 -9.67
CA ARG A 208 14.45 -34.37 -9.94
C ARG A 208 13.29 -33.41 -10.16
N GLY A 209 13.09 -33.03 -11.42
CA GLY A 209 11.88 -32.34 -11.86
C GLY A 209 10.65 -33.26 -11.72
N ARG A 210 9.60 -32.75 -11.08
CA ARG A 210 8.21 -33.18 -11.29
C ARG A 210 7.26 -32.16 -10.64
N TYR A 211 6.42 -31.53 -11.46
CA TYR A 211 5.34 -30.64 -11.01
C TYR A 211 4.08 -31.49 -10.82
N ARG A 212 3.46 -31.45 -9.63
CA ARG A 212 2.25 -32.21 -9.30
C ARG A 212 1.03 -31.30 -9.51
N ARG A 213 0.20 -31.61 -10.52
CA ARG A 213 -1.12 -30.97 -10.74
C ARG A 213 -2.07 -31.41 -9.62
N ASN A 214 -2.62 -30.46 -8.87
CA ASN A 214 -3.87 -30.69 -8.14
C ASN A 214 -5.00 -29.94 -8.85
N GLY A 215 -5.95 -30.72 -9.36
CA GLY A 215 -7.19 -30.22 -9.92
C GLY A 215 -8.05 -29.60 -8.83
N GLY A 216 -8.34 -28.31 -9.00
CA GLY A 216 -9.40 -27.60 -8.29
C GLY A 216 -10.22 -26.85 -9.35
N ARG A 217 -11.48 -27.23 -9.48
CA ARG A 217 -12.49 -26.60 -10.34
C ARG A 217 -12.56 -25.11 -10.00
N LEU A 218 -12.23 -24.22 -10.94
CA LEU A 218 -12.46 -22.77 -10.78
C LEU A 218 -13.96 -22.56 -10.50
N LYS A 219 -14.30 -22.18 -9.27
CA LYS A 219 -15.58 -21.52 -9.01
C LYS A 219 -15.51 -20.15 -9.68
N LEU A 220 -16.54 -19.82 -10.46
CA LEU A 220 -16.75 -18.45 -10.93
C LEU A 220 -16.66 -17.52 -9.71
N ALA A 221 -15.85 -16.47 -9.83
CA ALA A 221 -15.70 -15.45 -8.81
C ALA A 221 -17.07 -14.86 -8.45
N ASP A 222 -17.34 -14.82 -7.15
CA ASP A 222 -18.52 -14.19 -6.55
C ASP A 222 -18.54 -12.70 -6.92
N PRO A 223 -19.68 -12.10 -7.29
CA PRO A 223 -19.82 -10.66 -7.51
C PRO A 223 -19.29 -9.76 -6.38
N GLN A 224 -19.13 -10.29 -5.16
CA GLN A 224 -18.54 -9.58 -4.02
C GLN A 224 -17.02 -9.35 -4.11
N ASP A 225 -16.28 -10.02 -5.01
CA ASP A 225 -14.82 -9.84 -5.15
C ASP A 225 -14.40 -8.54 -5.87
N PHE A 226 -15.32 -7.82 -6.53
CA PHE A 226 -15.01 -6.54 -7.16
C PHE A 226 -14.75 -5.40 -6.15
N ASP A 227 -15.24 -5.51 -4.91
CA ASP A 227 -14.99 -4.54 -3.84
C ASP A 227 -13.54 -4.55 -3.32
N ASN A 228 -12.77 -5.60 -3.63
CA ASN A 228 -11.36 -5.73 -3.27
C ASN A 228 -10.39 -5.05 -4.25
N ILE A 229 -10.84 -4.68 -5.45
CA ILE A 229 -9.94 -4.16 -6.52
C ILE A 229 -9.47 -2.73 -6.25
N SER A 230 -10.16 -1.96 -5.43
CA SER A 230 -9.81 -0.55 -5.14
C SER A 230 -8.84 -0.37 -3.96
N ARG A 231 -8.09 -1.39 -3.55
CA ARG A 231 -7.44 -1.40 -2.22
C ARG A 231 -5.94 -1.14 -2.16
N HIS A 232 -5.25 -0.87 -3.28
CA HIS A 232 -3.79 -0.83 -3.25
C HIS A 232 -3.17 0.38 -3.95
N LEU A 233 -2.25 0.98 -3.19
CA LEU A 233 -1.15 1.85 -3.59
C LEU A 233 -1.48 3.33 -3.82
N VAL A 234 -1.14 4.14 -2.82
CA VAL A 234 -0.61 5.49 -3.08
C VAL A 234 0.90 5.32 -3.20
N ALA A 235 1.45 5.58 -4.38
CA ALA A 235 2.88 5.69 -4.60
C ALA A 235 3.20 7.18 -4.77
N VAL A 236 4.01 7.73 -3.88
CA VAL A 236 4.57 9.07 -4.06
C VAL A 236 5.78 8.93 -4.98
N HIS A 237 5.66 9.50 -6.19
CA HIS A 237 6.65 9.34 -7.26
C HIS A 237 7.40 10.65 -7.52
N GLN A 238 8.71 10.55 -7.75
CA GLN A 238 9.52 11.66 -8.28
C GLN A 238 9.33 11.74 -9.80
N GLY A 239 8.54 12.71 -10.26
CA GLY A 239 8.42 12.99 -11.69
C GLY A 239 9.78 13.36 -12.30
N PRO A 240 10.05 13.01 -13.58
CA PRO A 240 11.29 13.41 -14.24
C PRO A 240 11.36 14.94 -14.35
N SER A 241 12.47 15.52 -13.92
CA SER A 241 12.79 16.93 -14.17
C SER A 241 12.90 17.14 -15.69
N ALA A 242 11.94 17.83 -16.29
CA ALA A 242 12.09 18.33 -17.65
C ALA A 242 13.23 19.35 -17.65
N GLY A 243 14.39 18.93 -18.17
CA GLY A 243 15.50 19.83 -18.44
C GLY A 243 15.08 20.84 -19.50
N LEU A 244 14.87 22.09 -19.08
CA LEU A 244 14.80 23.23 -19.97
C LEU A 244 16.16 23.38 -20.66
N THR A 245 16.25 22.99 -21.92
CA THR A 245 17.33 23.44 -22.81
C THR A 245 17.08 24.92 -23.14
N PRO A 246 18.02 25.85 -22.88
CA PRO A 246 17.88 27.21 -23.35
C PRO A 246 18.03 27.21 -24.88
N GLY A 247 17.01 27.75 -25.56
CA GLY A 247 16.98 27.89 -27.01
C GLY A 247 18.15 28.74 -27.52
N ARG A 248 18.60 28.40 -28.73
CA ARG A 248 19.50 29.20 -29.55
C ARG A 248 18.75 29.63 -30.80
#